data_AF-A0A945MPY7-F1
#
_entry.id   AF-A0A945MPY7-F1
#
_cell.length_a   1.000
_cell.length_b   1.000
_cell.length_c   1.000
_cell.angle_alpha   90.00
_cell.angle_beta   90.00
_cell.angle_gamma   90.00
#
_symmetry.space_group_name_H-M   'P 1'
#
loop_
_entity.id
_entity.type
_entity.pdbx_description
1 polymer ?
#
loop_
_entity_poly.entity_id
_entity_poly.type
_entity_poly.pdbx_seq_one_letter_code
_entity_poly.pdbx_strand_id
1 'polypeptide(L)'
;MKSLVLLCAALFCASCAEEPKRLVGTTTADGRFKLSLEATDYWVRPGFSLPVKVRVESLVGPLVEAWATELELVANNGDISPSSLYVEFDGVAEDEVANQADSVFEAWITFEAESRIEQLAQGEVHAMFLEQHAVIKLRITPEVEE
;
A
#
# COMPACT_ATOMS: atom_id res chain seq x y z
N MET A 1 39.17 -40.64 -17.04
CA MET A 1 37.70 -40.79 -16.98
C MET A 1 37.31 -41.30 -15.59
N LYS A 2 36.78 -40.42 -14.73
CA LYS A 2 35.83 -40.72 -13.64
C LYS A 2 35.54 -39.45 -12.82
N SER A 3 34.24 -39.17 -12.73
CA SER A 3 33.53 -38.28 -11.79
C SER A 3 33.76 -36.78 -11.83
N LEU A 4 33.04 -36.15 -12.77
CA LEU A 4 32.33 -34.89 -12.57
C LEU A 4 31.10 -35.19 -11.68
N VAL A 5 31.08 -34.76 -10.41
CA VAL A 5 29.84 -34.73 -9.60
C VAL A 5 29.85 -33.53 -8.65
N LEU A 6 29.02 -32.56 -9.01
CA LEU A 6 28.19 -31.67 -8.19
C LEU A 6 28.75 -31.21 -6.83
N LEU A 7 29.06 -29.92 -6.75
CA LEU A 7 28.94 -29.13 -5.52
C LEU A 7 28.26 -27.78 -5.82
N CYS A 8 27.07 -27.82 -6.43
CA CYS A 8 26.21 -26.65 -6.68
C CYS A 8 24.86 -26.79 -5.97
N ALA A 9 24.86 -27.12 -4.67
CA ALA A 9 23.62 -27.32 -3.91
C ALA A 9 23.78 -26.82 -2.47
N ALA A 10 23.76 -25.50 -2.27
CA ALA A 10 23.46 -24.89 -0.96
C ALA A 10 23.15 -23.37 -1.01
N LEU A 11 22.89 -22.78 -2.18
CA LEU A 11 22.23 -21.47 -2.26
C LEU A 11 20.75 -21.72 -2.59
N PHE A 12 20.06 -22.42 -1.69
CA PHE A 12 18.62 -22.28 -1.60
C PHE A 12 18.38 -20.86 -1.10
N CYS A 13 18.01 -19.99 -2.05
CA CYS A 13 17.56 -18.65 -1.81
C CYS A 13 16.49 -18.68 -0.72
N ALA A 14 16.87 -18.31 0.50
CA ALA A 14 15.97 -17.74 1.48
C ALA A 14 15.51 -16.38 0.92
N SER A 15 14.67 -16.44 -0.11
CA SER A 15 13.70 -15.41 -0.42
C SER A 15 12.69 -15.48 0.72
N CYS A 16 13.07 -15.00 1.91
CA CYS A 16 12.10 -14.66 2.93
C CYS A 16 11.22 -13.58 2.30
N ALA A 17 10.04 -13.95 1.83
CA ALA A 17 9.02 -12.98 1.51
C ALA A 17 8.90 -12.05 2.72
N GLU A 18 9.13 -10.76 2.50
CA GLU A 18 9.08 -9.76 3.57
C GLU A 18 7.73 -9.86 4.28
N GLU A 19 7.75 -9.95 5.61
CA GLU A 19 6.51 -10.11 6.37
C GLU A 19 5.55 -8.92 6.11
N PRO A 20 4.24 -9.20 5.93
CA PRO A 20 3.21 -8.18 5.83
C PRO A 20 3.30 -7.15 6.95
N LYS A 21 3.48 -5.88 6.58
CA LYS A 21 3.43 -4.74 7.49
C LYS A 21 2.06 -4.08 7.39
N ARG A 22 1.43 -3.83 8.54
CA ARG A 22 0.13 -3.16 8.62
C ARG A 22 0.17 -1.69 8.19
N LEU A 23 1.34 -1.06 8.25
CA LEU A 23 1.57 0.32 7.86
C LEU A 23 2.84 0.39 7.01
N VAL A 24 2.72 1.03 5.86
CA VAL A 24 3.84 1.35 4.96
C VAL A 24 3.74 2.82 4.55
N GLY A 25 4.85 3.39 4.12
CA GLY A 25 4.84 4.74 3.58
C GLY A 25 6.10 5.10 2.82
N THR A 26 5.98 6.15 2.03
CA THR A 26 7.04 6.73 1.21
C THR A 26 6.90 8.25 1.16
N THR A 27 7.96 8.94 0.77
CA THR A 27 8.01 10.40 0.66
C THR A 27 8.27 10.79 -0.78
N THR A 28 7.60 11.84 -1.25
CA THR A 28 7.79 12.39 -2.61
C THR A 28 9.23 12.83 -2.84
N ALA A 29 9.68 12.82 -4.10
CA ALA A 29 11.08 13.10 -4.44
C ALA A 29 11.50 14.52 -4.03
N ASP A 30 10.55 15.46 -4.06
CA ASP A 30 10.70 16.84 -3.60
C ASP A 30 10.60 17.00 -2.07
N GLY A 31 10.33 15.92 -1.33
CA GLY A 31 10.20 15.92 0.12
C GLY A 31 8.92 16.60 0.64
N ARG A 32 7.99 16.97 -0.23
CA ARG A 32 6.82 17.78 0.15
C ARG A 32 5.67 16.98 0.73
N PHE A 33 5.51 15.72 0.33
CA PHE A 33 4.40 14.89 0.78
C PHE A 33 4.87 13.51 1.26
N LYS A 34 4.11 12.93 2.18
CA LYS A 34 4.23 11.55 2.60
C LYS A 34 2.95 10.79 2.25
N LEU A 35 3.11 9.72 1.48
CA LEU A 35 2.07 8.73 1.21
C LEU A 35 2.19 7.60 2.24
N SER A 36 1.08 7.17 2.81
CA SER A 36 1.00 5.99 3.69
C SER A 36 -0.24 5.15 3.40
N LEU A 37 -0.07 3.83 3.56
CA LEU A 37 -1.14 2.84 3.48
C LEU A 37 -1.21 2.09 4.80
N GLU A 38 -2.41 1.98 5.37
CA GLU A 38 -2.64 1.27 6.63
C GLU A 38 -3.81 0.29 6.51
N ALA A 39 -3.56 -1.00 6.72
CA ALA A 39 -4.60 -2.02 6.71
C ALA A 39 -5.12 -2.34 8.12
N THR A 40 -6.43 -2.62 8.24
CA THR A 40 -7.07 -2.98 9.51
C THR A 40 -6.60 -4.32 10.07
N ASP A 41 -6.06 -5.18 9.20
CA ASP A 41 -5.38 -6.43 9.54
C ASP A 41 -4.27 -6.68 8.50
N TYR A 42 -3.44 -7.70 8.70
CA TYR A 42 -2.37 -8.10 7.77
C TYR A 42 -2.71 -9.36 6.98
N TRP A 43 -3.94 -9.88 7.12
CA TRP A 43 -4.42 -11.05 6.41
C TRP A 43 -5.91 -10.95 6.06
N VAL A 44 -6.34 -11.76 5.10
CA VAL A 44 -7.73 -11.88 4.64
C VAL A 44 -7.98 -13.29 4.08
N ARG A 45 -9.23 -13.77 4.09
CA ARG A 45 -9.62 -15.02 3.44
C ARG A 45 -9.87 -14.78 1.93
N PRO A 46 -9.70 -15.80 1.07
CA PRO A 46 -10.17 -15.73 -0.31
C PRO A 46 -11.64 -15.31 -0.40
N GLY A 47 -11.97 -14.32 -1.25
CA GLY A 47 -13.34 -13.81 -1.43
C GLY A 47 -13.85 -12.88 -0.33
N PHE A 48 -12.99 -12.51 0.63
CA PHE A 48 -13.31 -11.52 1.65
C PHE A 48 -12.58 -10.22 1.38
N SER A 49 -13.12 -9.14 1.96
CA SER A 49 -12.58 -7.80 1.82
C SER A 49 -11.85 -7.31 3.07
N LEU A 50 -10.87 -6.46 2.86
CA LEU A 50 -10.09 -5.79 3.88
C LEU A 50 -10.04 -4.28 3.62
N PRO A 51 -10.49 -3.44 4.56
CA PRO A 51 -10.32 -1.99 4.47
C PRO A 51 -8.85 -1.58 4.58
N VAL A 52 -8.43 -0.65 3.72
CA VAL A 52 -7.11 -0.02 3.76
C VAL A 52 -7.30 1.50 3.77
N LYS A 53 -6.68 2.19 4.74
CA LYS A 53 -6.63 3.64 4.77
C LYS A 53 -5.48 4.11 3.89
N VAL A 54 -5.77 5.06 3.00
CA VAL A 54 -4.79 5.86 2.27
C VAL A 54 -4.67 7.20 2.96
N ARG A 55 -3.45 7.62 3.28
CA ARG A 55 -3.19 8.94 3.87
C ARG A 55 -2.07 9.64 3.11
N VAL A 56 -2.32 10.87 2.69
CA VAL A 56 -1.32 11.79 2.13
C VAL A 56 -1.17 12.97 3.09
N GLU A 57 0.05 13.21 3.54
CA GLU A 57 0.39 14.29 4.47
C GLU A 57 1.37 15.26 3.82
N SER A 58 1.07 16.56 3.89
CA SER A 58 2.03 17.60 3.57
C SER A 58 3.09 17.69 4.66
N LEU A 59 4.35 17.55 4.28
CA LEU A 59 5.52 17.63 5.17
C LEU A 59 6.04 19.06 5.32
N VAL A 60 5.53 19.99 4.53
CA VAL A 60 5.88 21.42 4.59
C VAL A 60 4.85 22.23 5.40
N GLY A 61 3.88 21.56 6.02
CA GLY A 61 2.73 22.17 6.67
C GLY A 61 1.56 22.42 5.72
N PRO A 62 0.54 23.16 6.16
CA PRO A 62 -0.63 23.50 5.35
C PRO A 62 -0.21 24.20 4.06
N LEU A 63 -0.85 23.86 2.94
CA LEU A 63 -0.59 24.53 1.67
C LEU A 63 -1.25 25.92 1.69
N VAL A 64 -0.64 26.91 1.05
CA VAL A 64 -1.21 28.28 0.99
C VAL A 64 -2.30 28.39 -0.08
N GLU A 65 -2.15 27.65 -1.17
CA GLU A 65 -3.09 27.60 -2.28
C GLU A 65 -3.73 26.22 -2.38
N ALA A 66 -4.95 26.18 -2.88
CA ALA A 66 -5.63 24.94 -3.20
C ALA A 66 -4.78 24.10 -4.17
N TRP A 67 -4.66 22.81 -3.88
CA TRP A 67 -3.87 21.89 -4.66
C TRP A 67 -4.55 20.53 -4.71
N ALA A 68 -4.58 19.94 -5.90
CA ALA A 68 -5.15 18.62 -6.08
C ALA A 68 -4.41 17.82 -7.14
N THR A 69 -4.43 16.50 -6.99
CA THR A 69 -3.90 15.56 -7.97
C THR A 69 -4.54 14.18 -7.80
N GLU A 70 -4.33 13.31 -8.78
CA GLU A 70 -4.80 11.92 -8.73
C GLU A 70 -3.77 10.99 -8.09
N LEU A 71 -4.26 10.07 -7.27
CA LEU A 71 -3.53 8.92 -6.73
C LEU A 71 -4.14 7.65 -7.34
N GLU A 72 -3.31 6.86 -8.01
CA GLU A 72 -3.74 5.60 -8.63
C GLU A 72 -3.48 4.40 -7.72
N LEU A 73 -4.40 3.43 -7.75
CA LEU A 73 -4.37 2.22 -6.96
C LEU A 73 -4.48 0.99 -7.86
N VAL A 74 -3.58 0.04 -7.65
CA VAL A 74 -3.59 -1.25 -8.36
C VAL A 74 -3.44 -2.37 -7.34
N ALA A 75 -4.15 -3.47 -7.54
CA ALA A 75 -4.05 -4.66 -6.70
C ALA A 75 -3.56 -5.87 -7.51
N ASN A 76 -2.95 -6.84 -6.80
CA ASN A 76 -2.77 -8.19 -7.30
C ASN A 76 -3.48 -9.21 -6.38
N ASN A 77 -3.76 -10.41 -6.91
CA ASN A 77 -4.43 -11.49 -6.17
C ASN A 77 -5.73 -11.02 -5.48
N GLY A 78 -6.42 -10.08 -6.12
CA GLY A 78 -7.57 -9.38 -5.62
C GLY A 78 -7.83 -8.11 -6.42
N ASP A 79 -8.93 -7.46 -6.08
CA ASP A 79 -9.39 -6.20 -6.67
C ASP A 79 -9.33 -5.07 -5.65
N ILE A 80 -9.30 -3.82 -6.13
CA ILE A 80 -9.33 -2.62 -5.29
C ILE A 80 -10.46 -1.69 -5.70
N SER A 81 -11.17 -1.15 -4.71
CA SER A 81 -12.24 -0.19 -4.92
C SER A 81 -12.21 0.95 -3.88
N PRO A 82 -12.18 2.23 -4.31
CA PRO A 82 -11.95 2.69 -5.68
C PRO A 82 -10.51 2.40 -6.16
N SER A 83 -10.29 2.43 -7.49
CA SER A 83 -8.96 2.26 -8.11
C SER A 83 -8.20 3.57 -8.30
N SER A 84 -8.82 4.71 -8.03
CA SER A 84 -8.12 5.99 -7.90
C SER A 84 -8.80 6.87 -6.85
N LEU A 85 -8.03 7.82 -6.33
CA LEU A 85 -8.46 8.81 -5.36
C LEU A 85 -8.03 10.19 -5.84
N TYR A 86 -8.94 11.16 -5.74
CA TYR A 86 -8.61 12.56 -5.97
C TYR A 86 -8.15 13.17 -4.64
N VAL A 87 -6.84 13.41 -4.54
CA VAL A 87 -6.21 13.99 -3.34
C VAL A 87 -6.35 15.50 -3.46
N GLU A 88 -7.02 16.12 -2.50
CA GLU A 88 -7.30 17.56 -2.49
C GLU A 88 -6.91 18.17 -1.15
N PHE A 89 -6.29 19.34 -1.22
CA PHE A 89 -5.99 20.23 -0.11
C PHE A 89 -6.59 21.58 -0.47
N ASP A 90 -7.48 22.11 0.36
CA ASP A 90 -8.19 23.37 0.10
C ASP A 90 -7.25 24.59 0.14
N GLY A 91 -6.11 24.44 0.80
CA GLY A 91 -5.21 25.54 1.13
C GLY A 91 -5.71 26.34 2.33
N VAL A 92 -4.80 27.05 3.00
CA VAL A 92 -5.10 27.94 4.12
C VAL A 92 -4.42 29.27 3.85
N ALA A 93 -5.19 30.34 3.84
CA ALA A 93 -4.65 31.68 3.62
C ALA A 93 -3.66 32.07 4.73
N GLU A 94 -2.68 32.94 4.42
CA GLU A 94 -1.62 33.30 5.37
C GLU A 94 -2.13 33.95 6.68
N ASP A 95 -3.32 34.55 6.65
CA ASP A 95 -3.98 35.20 7.79
C ASP A 95 -4.97 34.29 8.54
N GLU A 96 -5.15 33.06 8.08
CA GLU A 96 -6.04 32.07 8.70
C GLU A 96 -5.29 31.14 9.67
N VAL A 97 -6.02 30.67 10.68
CA VAL A 97 -5.47 29.72 11.66
C VAL A 97 -5.57 28.32 11.09
N ALA A 98 -4.43 27.78 10.64
CA ALA A 98 -4.35 26.41 10.16
C ALA A 98 -4.37 25.38 11.30
N ASN A 99 -5.01 24.26 11.04
CA ASN A 99 -5.03 23.06 11.88
C ASN A 99 -4.28 21.91 11.20
N GLN A 100 -4.00 20.85 11.97
CA GLN A 100 -3.32 19.66 11.44
C GLN A 100 -4.09 19.00 10.29
N ALA A 101 -5.43 19.04 10.32
CA ALA A 101 -6.27 18.47 9.28
C ALA A 101 -6.01 19.12 7.90
N ASP A 102 -5.61 20.39 7.87
CA ASP A 102 -5.37 21.13 6.61
C ASP A 102 -4.08 20.66 5.91
N SER A 103 -3.29 19.83 6.57
CA SER A 103 -2.08 19.20 6.03
C SER A 103 -2.27 17.71 5.72
N VAL A 104 -3.49 17.18 5.83
CA VAL A 104 -3.74 15.73 5.72
C VAL A 104 -4.96 15.43 4.86
N PHE A 105 -4.76 14.63 3.82
CA PHE A 105 -5.83 13.92 3.13
C PHE A 105 -5.91 12.47 3.64
N GLU A 106 -7.11 11.99 3.94
CA GLU A 106 -7.38 10.59 4.29
C GLU A 106 -8.58 10.05 3.50
N ALA A 107 -8.45 8.82 3.01
CA ALA A 107 -9.55 8.09 2.39
C ALA A 107 -9.48 6.60 2.72
N TRP A 108 -10.63 5.93 2.70
CA TRP A 108 -10.70 4.48 2.82
C TRP A 108 -10.93 3.84 1.46
N ILE A 109 -10.17 2.79 1.17
CA ILE A 109 -10.35 1.91 0.02
C ILE A 109 -10.64 0.49 0.54
N THR A 110 -11.13 -0.37 -0.34
CA THR A 110 -11.40 -1.77 -0.04
C THR A 110 -10.59 -2.66 -0.96
N PHE A 111 -9.75 -3.53 -0.38
CA PHE A 111 -9.12 -4.65 -1.07
C PHE A 111 -10.02 -5.87 -0.95
N GLU A 112 -10.39 -6.50 -2.06
CA GLU A 112 -11.13 -7.76 -2.09
C GLU A 112 -10.23 -8.87 -2.60
N ALA A 113 -9.95 -9.87 -1.76
CA ALA A 113 -9.07 -10.96 -2.13
C ALA A 113 -9.72 -11.88 -3.17
N GLU A 114 -8.93 -12.34 -4.14
CA GLU A 114 -9.43 -13.27 -5.15
C GLU A 114 -9.99 -14.54 -4.51
N SER A 115 -11.20 -14.93 -4.93
CA SER A 115 -11.97 -16.01 -4.31
C SER A 115 -11.44 -17.42 -4.59
N ARG A 116 -10.63 -17.60 -5.65
CA ARG A 116 -10.14 -18.91 -6.12
C ARG A 116 -8.75 -19.27 -5.60
N ILE A 117 -8.25 -18.54 -4.61
CA ILE A 117 -6.96 -18.82 -3.99
C ILE A 117 -7.10 -20.02 -3.05
N GLU A 118 -6.54 -21.17 -3.44
CA GLU A 118 -6.62 -22.43 -2.70
C GLU A 118 -5.39 -22.69 -1.80
N GLN A 119 -4.33 -21.89 -1.93
CA GLN A 119 -3.10 -22.00 -1.15
C GLN A 119 -2.72 -20.65 -0.55
N LEU A 120 -1.80 -20.65 0.42
CA LEU A 120 -1.27 -19.41 0.99
C LEU A 120 -0.73 -18.51 -0.14
N ALA A 121 -1.24 -17.29 -0.22
CA ALA A 121 -0.82 -16.30 -1.22
C ALA A 121 -0.58 -14.93 -0.60
N GLN A 122 0.01 -14.02 -1.37
CA GLN A 122 0.22 -12.63 -1.00
C GLN A 122 -0.57 -11.73 -1.94
N GLY A 123 -1.50 -10.96 -1.38
CA GLY A 123 -2.10 -9.82 -2.05
C GLY A 123 -1.27 -8.57 -1.81
N GLU A 124 -1.28 -7.64 -2.74
CA GLU A 124 -0.57 -6.38 -2.70
C GLU A 124 -1.50 -5.27 -3.16
N VAL A 125 -1.49 -4.15 -2.45
CA VAL A 125 -2.08 -2.91 -2.92
C VAL A 125 -0.95 -1.93 -3.16
N HIS A 126 -0.82 -1.53 -4.42
CA HIS A 126 0.12 -0.55 -4.92
C HIS A 126 -0.58 0.80 -5.00
N ALA A 127 -0.01 1.82 -4.36
CA ALA A 127 -0.43 3.20 -4.49
C ALA A 127 0.66 4.01 -5.21
N MET A 128 0.27 4.71 -6.27
CA MET A 128 1.11 5.56 -7.10
C MET A 128 0.72 7.02 -6.88
N PHE A 129 1.67 7.84 -6.44
CA PHE A 129 1.42 9.25 -6.14
C PHE A 129 2.67 10.08 -6.41
N LEU A 130 2.58 11.07 -7.31
CA LEU A 130 3.70 11.95 -7.68
C LEU A 130 5.01 11.17 -7.94
N GLU A 131 4.93 10.17 -8.81
CA GLU A 131 6.02 9.25 -9.19
C GLU A 131 6.58 8.38 -8.05
N GLN A 132 5.96 8.41 -6.86
CA GLN A 132 6.31 7.54 -5.75
C GLN A 132 5.40 6.33 -5.61
N HIS A 133 6.00 5.26 -5.10
CA HIS A 133 5.37 3.96 -4.91
C HIS A 133 5.31 3.58 -3.44
N ALA A 134 4.12 3.31 -2.94
CA ALA A 134 3.91 2.57 -1.69
C ALA A 134 3.22 1.24 -1.98
N VAL A 135 3.66 0.17 -1.31
CA VAL A 135 3.06 -1.17 -1.46
C VAL A 135 2.78 -1.74 -0.09
N ILE A 136 1.51 -2.02 0.19
CA ILE A 136 1.12 -2.80 1.37
C ILE A 136 0.88 -4.25 0.95
N LYS A 137 1.52 -5.17 1.65
CA LYS A 137 1.41 -6.62 1.44
C LYS A 137 0.43 -7.20 2.44
N LEU A 138 -0.45 -8.08 1.97
CA LEU A 138 -1.52 -8.72 2.71
C LEU A 138 -1.42 -10.24 2.53
N ARG A 139 -1.56 -11.00 3.61
CA ARG A 139 -1.60 -12.46 3.53
C ARG A 139 -2.99 -12.95 3.15
N ILE A 140 -3.10 -13.76 2.10
CA ILE A 140 -4.35 -14.43 1.76
C ILE A 140 -4.29 -15.86 2.27
N THR A 141 -5.14 -16.19 3.25
CA THR A 141 -5.11 -17.47 3.97
C THR A 141 -6.40 -18.25 3.70
N PRO A 142 -6.37 -19.33 2.91
CA PRO A 142 -7.50 -20.22 2.72
C PRO A 142 -7.95 -20.87 4.04
N GLU A 143 -9.20 -21.31 4.11
CA GLU A 143 -9.63 -22.22 5.17
C GLU A 143 -8.90 -23.55 5.04
N VAL A 144 -8.29 -23.99 6.13
CA VAL A 144 -7.80 -25.36 6.24
C VAL A 144 -9.01 -26.19 6.68
N GLU A 145 -9.54 -27.02 5.79
CA GLU A 145 -10.47 -28.08 6.22
C GLU A 145 -9.66 -29.06 7.07
N GLU A 146 -10.01 -29.18 8.36
CA GLU A 146 -9.42 -30.15 9.31
C GLU A 146 -9.89 -31.59 9.05
#